data_AF-A0A0X3VM12-F1
#
_entry.id   AF-A0A0X3VM12-F1
#
_cell.length_a   1.000
_cell.length_b   1.000
_cell.length_c   1.000
_cell.angle_alpha   90.00
_cell.angle_beta   90.00
_cell.angle_gamma   90.00
#
_symmetry.space_group_name_H-M   'P 1'
#
loop_
_entity.id
_entity.type
_entity.pdbx_description
1 polymer ?
#
loop_
_entity_poly.entity_id
_entity_poly.type
_entity_poly.pdbx_seq_one_letter_code
_entity_poly.pdbx_strand_id
1 'polypeptide(L)'
;MRLGATAYEAADAAQSAFVLAYEQWESLRNPRAWVRTVAKRRLHVLRSGTAREQPADQLPDLPGGRCPVAAVELGEEEARVYEALSWLPPRQREVMAWTLDGYRPQEIAQIMGIAPEAARKNLERGRTLLKQALLKPAGRSGQ
;
A
#
# COMPACT_ATOMS: atom_id res chain seq x y z
N MET A 1 3.59 -3.72 -2.21
CA MET A 1 2.85 -2.56 -1.64
C MET A 1 2.61 -2.81 -0.16
N ARG A 2 3.13 -1.96 0.75
CA ARG A 2 3.18 -2.25 2.20
C ARG A 2 1.88 -1.93 2.96
N LEU A 3 0.71 -2.33 2.44
CA LEU A 3 -0.61 -2.06 3.02
C LEU A 3 -1.30 -3.30 3.64
N GLY A 4 -0.57 -4.40 3.83
CA GLY A 4 -1.17 -5.70 4.19
C GLY A 4 -1.89 -6.37 3.02
N ALA A 5 -1.40 -6.13 1.80
CA ALA A 5 -1.79 -6.84 0.58
C ALA A 5 -1.05 -8.18 0.49
N THR A 6 -1.70 -9.22 -0.04
CA THR A 6 -0.93 -10.39 -0.50
C THR A 6 -0.01 -9.99 -1.65
N ALA A 7 1.03 -10.77 -1.90
CA ALA A 7 1.96 -10.50 -3.00
C ALA A 7 1.23 -10.47 -4.37
N TYR A 8 0.26 -11.36 -4.57
CA TYR A 8 -0.55 -11.44 -5.78
C TYR A 8 -1.42 -10.19 -6.00
N GLU A 9 -2.23 -9.82 -5.00
CA GLU A 9 -3.08 -8.62 -5.07
C GLU A 9 -2.23 -7.35 -5.30
N ALA A 10 -1.06 -7.26 -4.66
CA ALA A 10 -0.17 -6.13 -4.82
C ALA A 10 0.43 -6.04 -6.23
N ALA A 11 0.75 -7.18 -6.84
CA ALA A 11 1.34 -7.25 -8.18
C ALA A 11 0.31 -6.89 -9.26
N ASP A 12 -0.90 -7.43 -9.17
CA ASP A 12 -1.98 -7.12 -10.11
C ASP A 12 -2.36 -5.62 -10.08
N ALA A 13 -2.51 -5.08 -8.86
CA ALA A 13 -2.78 -3.66 -8.68
C ALA A 13 -1.64 -2.76 -9.18
N ALA A 14 -0.38 -3.19 -9.02
CA ALA A 14 0.78 -2.46 -9.52
C ALA A 14 0.87 -2.52 -11.05
N GLN A 15 0.65 -3.68 -11.66
CA GLN A 15 0.66 -3.83 -13.12
C GLN A 15 -0.38 -2.91 -13.77
N SER A 16 -1.62 -2.95 -13.26
CA SER A 16 -2.69 -2.06 -13.73
C SER A 16 -2.29 -0.58 -13.63
N ALA A 17 -1.65 -0.19 -12.52
CA ALA A 17 -1.21 1.19 -12.32
C ALA A 17 -0.07 1.59 -13.27
N PHE A 18 0.86 0.69 -13.59
CA PHE A 18 1.94 0.97 -14.55
C PHE A 18 1.43 1.12 -15.98
N VAL A 19 0.45 0.30 -16.39
CA VAL A 19 -0.19 0.43 -17.71
C VAL A 19 -0.82 1.82 -17.87
N LEU A 20 -1.62 2.26 -16.89
CA LEU A 20 -2.23 3.58 -16.91
C LEU A 20 -1.21 4.74 -16.78
N ALA A 21 -0.05 4.49 -16.17
CA ALA A 21 1.00 5.50 -16.08
C ALA A 21 1.72 5.67 -17.42
N TYR A 22 1.93 4.59 -18.16
CA TYR A 22 2.63 4.60 -19.44
C TYR A 22 1.95 5.51 -20.47
N GLU A 23 0.62 5.52 -20.51
CA GLU A 23 -0.18 6.32 -21.44
C GLU A 23 -0.03 7.84 -21.27
N GLN A 24 0.35 8.29 -20.07
CA GLN A 24 0.43 9.71 -19.73
C GLN A 24 1.75 10.09 -19.06
N TRP A 25 2.77 9.24 -19.19
CA TRP A 25 4.00 9.28 -18.40
C TRP A 25 4.66 10.66 -18.39
N GLU A 26 4.77 11.28 -19.57
CA GLU A 26 5.38 12.60 -19.78
C GLU A 26 4.66 13.74 -19.05
N SER A 27 3.37 13.57 -18.72
CA SER A 27 2.57 14.59 -18.03
C SER A 27 2.60 14.46 -16.50
N LEU A 28 3.12 13.35 -15.98
CA LEU A 28 3.07 13.05 -14.56
C LEU A 28 4.17 13.81 -13.79
N ARG A 29 3.77 14.78 -12.97
CA ARG A 29 4.70 15.52 -12.09
C ARG A 29 5.41 14.65 -11.05
N ASN A 30 4.74 13.59 -10.57
CA ASN A 30 5.33 12.64 -9.62
C ASN A 30 4.85 11.22 -9.96
N PRO A 31 5.48 10.55 -10.94
CA PRO A 31 5.05 9.23 -11.42
C PRO A 31 5.04 8.18 -10.30
N ARG A 32 6.01 8.24 -9.39
CA ARG A 32 6.12 7.28 -8.28
C ARG A 32 4.95 7.38 -7.31
N ALA A 33 4.59 8.58 -6.88
CA ALA A 33 3.44 8.79 -6.00
C ALA A 33 2.12 8.48 -6.73
N TRP A 34 2.05 8.81 -8.02
CA TRP A 34 0.88 8.56 -8.85
C TRP A 34 0.59 7.06 -8.99
N VAL A 35 1.57 6.27 -9.45
CA VAL A 35 1.46 4.81 -9.61
C VAL A 35 1.05 4.16 -8.29
N ARG A 36 1.68 4.56 -7.18
CA ARG A 36 1.35 4.02 -5.86
C ARG A 36 -0.08 4.35 -5.43
N THR A 37 -0.57 5.56 -5.72
CA THR A 37 -1.93 5.97 -5.38
C THR A 37 -2.96 5.19 -6.20
N VAL A 38 -2.71 4.99 -7.49
CA VAL A 38 -3.58 4.22 -8.38
C VAL A 38 -3.61 2.75 -7.98
N ALA A 39 -2.44 2.14 -7.71
CA ALA A 39 -2.36 0.78 -7.19
C ALA A 39 -3.16 0.60 -5.89
N LYS A 40 -3.11 1.59 -4.97
CA LYS A 40 -3.93 1.57 -3.75
C LYS A 40 -5.42 1.53 -4.06
N ARG A 41 -5.88 2.41 -4.95
CA ARG A 41 -7.29 2.48 -5.35
C ARG A 41 -7.74 1.17 -5.96
N ARG A 42 -6.93 0.58 -6.86
CA ARG A 42 -7.24 -0.71 -7.49
C ARG A 42 -7.33 -1.85 -6.47
N LEU A 43 -6.36 -1.93 -5.55
CA LEU A 43 -6.41 -2.90 -4.45
C LEU A 43 -7.66 -2.75 -3.58
N HIS A 44 -8.08 -1.51 -3.29
CA HIS A 44 -9.31 -1.26 -2.53
C HIS A 44 -10.55 -1.76 -3.28
N VAL A 45 -10.64 -1.49 -4.59
CA VAL A 45 -11.73 -2.00 -5.45
C VAL A 45 -11.76 -3.53 -5.42
N LEU A 46 -10.62 -4.19 -5.65
CA LEU A 46 -10.50 -5.66 -5.62
C LEU A 46 -11.01 -6.25 -4.29
N ARG A 47 -10.63 -5.66 -3.16
CA ARG A 47 -11.01 -6.14 -1.81
C ARG A 47 -12.44 -5.83 -1.40
N SER A 48 -13.00 -4.74 -1.91
CA SER A 48 -14.33 -4.28 -1.54
C SER A 48 -15.46 -5.12 -2.14
N GLY A 49 -15.16 -6.03 -3.08
CA GLY A 49 -16.18 -6.74 -3.86
C GLY A 49 -17.05 -5.82 -4.73
N THR A 50 -16.96 -4.50 -4.53
CA THR A 50 -17.56 -3.47 -5.37
C THR A 50 -16.73 -3.25 -6.63
N ALA A 51 -16.51 -4.32 -7.38
CA ALA A 51 -16.40 -4.23 -8.83
C ALA A 51 -17.76 -3.78 -9.40
N ARG A 52 -18.28 -2.63 -8.94
CA ARG A 52 -19.18 -1.84 -9.76
C ARG A 52 -18.27 -1.20 -10.77
N GLU A 53 -18.39 -1.66 -12.00
CA GLU A 53 -17.90 -1.02 -13.20
C GLU A 53 -18.06 0.50 -13.05
N GLN A 54 -16.99 1.18 -12.65
CA GLN A 54 -16.87 2.58 -12.97
C GLN A 54 -16.37 2.57 -14.41
N PRO A 55 -17.12 3.18 -15.35
CA PRO A 55 -16.64 3.33 -16.71
C PRO A 55 -15.48 4.32 -16.65
N ALA A 56 -14.27 3.80 -16.46
CA ALA A 56 -13.10 4.39 -17.04
C ALA A 56 -13.01 3.79 -18.44
N ASP A 57 -13.03 4.66 -19.45
CA ASP A 57 -12.95 4.31 -20.86
C ASP A 57 -12.01 3.12 -21.11
N GLN A 58 -12.58 2.08 -21.73
CA GLN A 58 -11.92 0.96 -22.41
C GLN A 58 -10.62 0.44 -21.79
N LEU A 59 -10.72 -0.57 -20.92
CA LEU A 59 -9.61 -1.53 -20.79
C LEU A 59 -9.61 -2.46 -22.02
N PRO A 60 -8.48 -2.61 -22.74
CA PRO A 60 -8.32 -3.74 -23.65
C PRO A 60 -8.19 -5.02 -22.81
N ASP A 61 -8.88 -6.08 -23.25
CA ASP A 61 -8.71 -7.43 -22.73
C ASP A 61 -7.29 -7.90 -23.09
N LEU A 62 -6.38 -8.02 -22.10
CA LEU A 62 -5.04 -8.54 -22.32
C LEU A 62 -4.89 -9.97 -21.75
N PRO A 63 -4.31 -10.91 -22.52
CA PRO A 63 -4.12 -12.28 -22.08
C PRO A 63 -3.14 -12.36 -20.90
N GLY A 64 -3.49 -13.18 -19.91
CA GLY A 64 -2.76 -13.38 -18.66
C GLY A 64 -1.29 -13.76 -18.87
N GLY A 65 -0.41 -12.76 -18.75
CA GLY A 65 1.03 -12.98 -18.62
C GLY A 65 1.33 -13.61 -17.27
N ARG A 66 2.13 -14.68 -17.25
CA ARG A 66 2.60 -15.32 -16.01
C ARG A 66 3.36 -14.29 -15.17
N CYS A 67 2.76 -13.90 -14.06
CA CYS A 67 3.37 -13.00 -13.08
C CYS A 67 4.52 -13.76 -12.37
N PRO A 68 5.77 -13.24 -12.32
CA PRO A 68 6.91 -13.89 -11.65
C PRO A 68 6.81 -13.99 -10.12
N VAL A 69 5.65 -13.66 -9.54
CA VAL A 69 5.44 -13.42 -8.09
C VAL A 69 5.40 -14.71 -7.26
N ALA A 70 5.56 -15.88 -7.87
CA ALA A 70 5.46 -17.17 -7.19
C ALA A 70 6.57 -17.47 -6.15
N ALA A 71 7.52 -16.57 -5.91
CA ALA A 71 8.66 -16.84 -5.03
C ALA A 71 9.08 -15.66 -4.13
N VAL A 72 8.13 -14.87 -3.60
CA VAL A 72 8.43 -13.97 -2.49
C VAL A 72 8.01 -14.66 -1.19
N GLU A 73 8.83 -15.58 -0.71
CA GLU A 73 8.75 -16.03 0.68
C GLU A 73 9.18 -14.86 1.57
N LEU A 74 8.24 -14.26 2.29
CA LEU A 74 8.55 -13.27 3.30
C LEU A 74 9.25 -13.96 4.48
N GLY A 75 10.40 -13.45 4.90
CA GLY A 75 11.04 -13.94 6.11
C GLY A 75 10.13 -13.77 7.33
N GLU A 76 10.30 -14.58 8.37
CA GLU A 76 9.46 -14.56 9.58
C GLU A 76 9.41 -13.18 10.27
N GLU A 77 10.49 -12.42 10.23
CA GLU A 77 10.55 -11.06 10.75
C GLU A 77 9.71 -10.10 9.91
N GLU A 78 9.79 -10.20 8.59
CA GLU A 78 8.98 -9.38 7.68
C GLU A 78 7.49 -9.68 7.85
N ALA A 79 7.11 -10.96 7.96
CA ALA A 79 5.75 -11.38 8.21
C ALA A 79 5.18 -10.77 9.50
N ARG A 80 5.95 -10.80 10.59
CA ARG A 80 5.58 -10.15 11.87
C ARG A 80 5.40 -8.65 11.75
N VAL A 81 6.25 -7.98 10.98
CA VAL A 81 6.12 -6.53 10.72
C VAL A 81 4.86 -6.23 9.89
N TYR A 82 4.56 -7.03 8.87
CA TYR A 82 3.34 -6.87 8.07
C TYR A 82 2.07 -7.09 8.90
N GLU A 83 2.09 -8.08 9.77
CA GLU A 83 1.00 -8.32 10.72
C GLU A 83 0.83 -7.10 11.64
N ALA A 84 1.89 -6.62 12.28
CA ALA A 84 1.86 -5.43 13.13
C ALA A 84 1.31 -4.18 12.41
N LEU A 85 1.69 -3.97 11.14
CA LEU A 85 1.16 -2.88 10.31
C LEU A 85 -0.34 -3.02 10.05
N SER A 86 -0.85 -4.25 9.92
CA SER A 86 -2.27 -4.53 9.71
C SER A 86 -3.16 -4.16 10.91
N TRP A 87 -2.60 -4.12 12.11
CA TRP A 87 -3.30 -3.70 13.34
C TRP A 87 -3.39 -2.18 13.51
N LEU A 88 -2.60 -1.40 12.77
CA LEU A 88 -2.64 0.06 12.87
C LEU A 88 -3.96 0.64 12.35
N PRO A 89 -4.50 1.71 12.95
CA PRO A 89 -5.60 2.47 12.37
C PRO A 89 -5.31 2.93 10.93
N PRO A 90 -6.31 2.98 10.02
CA PRO A 90 -6.07 3.16 8.59
C PRO A 90 -5.21 4.36 8.21
N ARG A 91 -5.43 5.52 8.84
CA ARG A 91 -4.67 6.75 8.56
C ARG A 91 -3.21 6.65 9.04
N GLN A 92 -2.97 5.98 10.16
CA GLN A 92 -1.62 5.79 10.69
C GLN A 92 -0.86 4.77 9.85
N ARG A 93 -1.52 3.68 9.47
CA ARG A 93 -0.97 2.68 8.53
C ARG A 93 -0.56 3.32 7.21
N GLU A 94 -1.41 4.19 6.66
CA GLU A 94 -1.14 4.86 5.39
C GLU A 94 0.05 5.81 5.47
N VAL A 95 0.11 6.67 6.50
CA VAL A 95 1.26 7.56 6.73
C VAL A 95 2.56 6.77 6.93
N MET A 96 2.52 5.70 7.73
CA MET A 96 3.66 4.79 7.91
C MET A 96 4.10 4.17 6.59
N ALA A 97 3.15 3.71 5.77
CA ALA A 97 3.45 3.08 4.50
C ALA A 97 4.14 4.05 3.52
N TRP A 98 3.71 5.32 3.45
CA TRP A 98 4.39 6.34 2.63
C TRP A 98 5.77 6.72 3.19
N THR A 99 5.89 6.82 4.51
CA THR A 99 7.19 7.07 5.17
C THR A 99 8.19 5.96 4.85
N LEU A 100 7.72 4.71 4.84
CA LEU A 100 8.51 3.53 4.47
C LEU A 100 8.96 3.53 3.00
N ASP A 101 8.28 4.27 2.11
CA ASP A 101 8.76 4.47 0.75
C ASP A 101 9.69 5.70 0.61
N GLY A 102 9.99 6.40 1.71
CA GLY A 102 10.94 7.52 1.74
C GLY A 102 10.31 8.91 1.58
N TYR A 103 8.99 9.04 1.65
CA TYR A 103 8.32 10.35 1.59
C TYR A 103 8.38 11.07 2.94
N ARG A 104 8.54 12.39 2.88
CA ARG A 104 8.55 13.28 4.06
C ARG A 104 7.13 13.63 4.49
N PRO A 105 6.88 13.97 5.77
CA PRO A 105 5.54 14.28 6.28
C PRO A 105 4.77 15.34 5.46
N GLN A 106 5.47 16.33 4.92
CA GLN A 106 4.90 17.38 4.07
C GLN A 106 4.39 16.82 2.73
N GLU A 107 5.15 15.94 2.08
CA GLU A 107 4.74 15.30 0.82
C GLU A 107 3.59 14.33 1.06
N ILE A 108 3.65 13.58 2.16
CA ILE A 108 2.57 12.68 2.58
C ILE A 108 1.27 13.46 2.81
N ALA A 109 1.35 14.63 3.46
CA ALA A 109 0.21 15.50 3.69
C ALA A 109 -0.45 15.95 2.38
N GLN A 110 0.35 16.34 1.39
CA GLN A 110 -0.13 16.69 0.04
C GLN A 110 -0.78 15.49 -0.66
N ILE A 111 -0.14 14.32 -0.62
CA ILE A 111 -0.66 13.08 -1.25
C ILE A 111 -1.98 12.65 -0.60
N MET A 112 -2.09 12.75 0.72
CA MET A 112 -3.26 12.28 1.48
C MET A 112 -4.37 13.33 1.64
N GLY A 113 -4.14 14.57 1.24
CA GLY A 113 -5.09 15.68 1.40
C GLY A 113 -5.36 16.05 2.87
N ILE A 114 -4.32 16.04 3.71
CA ILE A 114 -4.42 16.37 5.15
C ILE A 114 -3.43 17.47 5.53
N ALA A 115 -3.59 18.07 6.73
CA ALA A 115 -2.62 19.03 7.25
C ALA A 115 -1.25 18.37 7.55
N PRO A 116 -0.11 19.07 7.34
CA PRO A 116 1.22 18.57 7.69
C PRO A 116 1.34 18.10 9.15
N GLU A 117 0.70 18.82 10.07
CA GLU A 117 0.65 18.52 11.51
C GLU A 117 -0.10 17.21 11.75
N ALA A 118 -1.19 16.97 11.01
CA ALA A 118 -1.94 15.73 11.07
C ALA A 118 -1.10 14.55 10.55
N ALA A 119 -0.31 14.73 9.48
CA ALA A 119 0.61 13.70 9.00
C ALA A 119 1.67 13.35 10.06
N ARG A 120 2.32 14.36 10.67
CA ARG A 120 3.30 14.15 11.75
C ARG A 120 2.70 13.41 12.95
N LYS A 121 1.52 13.82 13.39
CA LYS A 121 0.81 13.20 14.54
C LYS A 121 0.39 11.75 14.25
N ASN A 122 -0.06 11.45 13.03
CA ASN A 122 -0.38 10.08 12.64
C ASN A 122 0.89 9.21 12.55
N LEU A 123 2.01 9.77 12.08
CA LEU A 123 3.29 9.08 12.06
C LEU A 123 3.77 8.73 13.47
N GLU A 124 3.71 9.69 14.40
CA GLU A 124 4.10 9.50 15.80
C GLU A 124 3.24 8.39 16.46
N ARG A 125 1.91 8.49 16.33
CA ARG A 125 0.98 7.49 16.87
C ARG A 125 1.21 6.10 16.27
N GLY A 126 1.42 6.03 14.96
CA GLY A 126 1.72 4.77 14.26
C GLY A 126 3.01 4.13 14.77
N ARG A 127 4.07 4.91 14.97
CA ARG A 127 5.34 4.41 15.56
C ARG A 127 5.16 3.90 16.98
N THR A 128 4.40 4.61 17.81
CA THR A 128 4.13 4.19 19.19
C THR A 128 3.36 2.87 19.22
N LEU A 129 2.32 2.71 18.41
CA LEU A 129 1.55 1.47 18.32
C LEU A 129 2.38 0.31 17.79
N LEU A 130 3.20 0.53 16.74
CA LEU A 130 4.11 -0.51 16.24
C LEU A 130 5.14 -0.92 17.29
N LYS A 131 5.69 0.05 18.02
CA LYS A 131 6.62 -0.25 19.12
C LYS A 131 5.94 -1.11 20.18
N GLN A 132 4.69 -0.83 20.54
CA GLN A 132 3.92 -1.66 21.48
C GLN A 132 3.62 -3.06 20.93
N ALA A 133 3.24 -3.16 19.65
CA ALA A 133 2.91 -4.42 19.00
C ALA A 133 4.13 -5.34 18.84
N LEU A 134 5.30 -4.77 18.50
CA LEU A 134 6.54 -5.52 18.28
C LEU A 134 7.31 -5.81 19.58
N LEU A 135 7.10 -5.04 20.65
CA LEU A 135 7.69 -5.31 21.97
C LEU A 135 6.93 -6.35 22.79
N LYS A 136 5.69 -6.70 22.41
CA LYS A 136 5.05 -7.89 22.97
C LYS A 136 5.80 -9.11 22.44
N PRO A 137 6.48 -9.91 23.27
CA PRO A 137 7.05 -11.16 22.80
C PRO A 137 5.90 -11.98 22.20
N ALA A 138 6.14 -12.58 21.03
CA ALA A 138 5.23 -13.56 20.48
C ALA A 138 4.97 -14.58 21.57
N GLY A 139 3.79 -14.47 22.20
CA GLY A 139 3.36 -15.46 23.17
C GLY A 139 3.36 -16.77 22.41
N ARG A 140 4.24 -17.68 22.80
CA ARG A 140 4.18 -19.07 22.38
C ARG A 140 2.79 -19.56 22.77
N SER A 141 1.85 -19.53 21.82
CA SER A 141 0.66 -20.35 21.86
C SER A 141 1.16 -21.78 21.68
N GLY A 142 1.55 -22.38 22.81
CA GLY A 142 1.64 -23.82 22.91
C GLY A 142 0.24 -24.40 22.82
N GLN A 143 0.04 -25.26 21.84
CA GLN A 143 -0.55 -26.59 22.02
C GLN A 143 -0.18 -27.46 20.83
#